data_AF-A0A1Z8AA03-F1
#
_entry.id   AF-A0A1Z8AA03-F1
#
_cell.length_a   1.000
_cell.length_b   1.000
_cell.length_c   1.000
_cell.angle_alpha   90.00
_cell.angle_beta   90.00
_cell.angle_gamma   90.00
#
_symmetry.space_group_name_H-M   'P 1'
#
loop_
_entity.id
_entity.type
_entity.pdbx_description
1 polymer ?
#
loop_
_entity_poly.entity_id
_entity_poly.type
_entity_poly.pdbx_seq_one_letter_code
_entity_poly.pdbx_strand_id
1 'polypeptide(L)'
;MSLECTLSNDDQDLTINMARRFDCNLVQDFKETYTPEKPGLNYIIDMSTTEHMDVAALGMLLNIRKALGGDTAISIINCRPNIKKILLMSKFDRKFIIE
;
A
#
# COMPACT_ATOMS: atom_id res chain seq x y z
N MET A 1 -8.81 -13.22 -4.62
CA MET A 1 -9.79 -12.16 -4.34
C MET A 1 -9.05 -10.90 -4.74
N SER A 2 -9.41 -10.34 -5.89
CA SER A 2 -8.62 -9.28 -6.50
C SER A 2 -8.78 -7.98 -5.72
N LEU A 3 -7.66 -7.29 -5.50
CA LEU A 3 -7.66 -5.94 -4.97
C LEU A 3 -8.24 -4.98 -6.02
N GLU A 4 -9.05 -4.03 -5.58
CA GLU A 4 -9.61 -3.02 -6.48
C GLU A 4 -8.63 -1.88 -6.64
N CYS A 5 -8.28 -1.57 -7.89
CA CYS A 5 -7.37 -0.48 -8.23
C CYS A 5 -8.14 0.56 -9.02
N THR A 6 -8.18 1.78 -8.49
CA THR A 6 -8.83 2.92 -9.15
C THR A 6 -7.74 3.91 -9.53
N LEU A 7 -7.62 4.18 -10.83
CA LEU A 7 -6.74 5.22 -11.33
C LEU A 7 -7.49 6.54 -11.34
N SER A 8 -6.87 7.60 -10.85
CA SER A 8 -7.43 8.95 -10.87
C SER A 8 -7.62 9.42 -12.32
N ASN A 9 -8.55 10.35 -12.51
CA ASN A 9 -8.91 10.89 -13.82
C ASN A 9 -7.73 11.62 -14.52
N ASP A 10 -6.70 11.98 -13.76
CA ASP A 10 -5.49 12.64 -14.22
C ASP A 10 -4.34 11.64 -14.56
N ASP A 11 -4.55 10.32 -14.41
CA ASP A 11 -3.55 9.25 -14.54
C ASP A 11 -2.33 9.38 -13.58
N GLN A 12 -2.37 10.33 -12.63
CA GLN A 12 -1.26 10.60 -11.70
C GLN A 12 -1.33 9.79 -10.40
N ASP A 13 -2.51 9.44 -9.92
CA ASP A 13 -2.67 8.75 -8.63
C ASP A 13 -3.37 7.40 -8.82
N LEU A 14 -2.74 6.33 -8.36
CA LEU A 14 -3.33 4.99 -8.32
C LEU A 14 -3.75 4.67 -6.89
N THR A 15 -5.05 4.54 -6.68
CA THR A 15 -5.63 4.13 -5.40
C THR A 15 -5.86 2.62 -5.39
N ILE A 16 -5.19 1.92 -4.46
CA ILE A 16 -5.30 0.48 -4.25
C ILE A 16 -6.15 0.27 -2.99
N ASN A 17 -7.37 -0.23 -3.18
CA ASN A 17 -8.26 -0.58 -2.09
C ASN A 17 -7.84 -1.94 -1.52
N MET A 18 -7.33 -1.91 -0.30
CA MET A 18 -6.92 -3.10 0.41
C MET A 18 -8.13 -3.90 0.88
N ALA A 19 -8.02 -5.22 0.81
CA ALA A 19 -9.04 -6.09 1.34
C ALA A 19 -9.06 -6.10 2.89
N ARG A 20 -10.08 -6.76 3.43
CA ARG A 20 -10.33 -6.86 4.87
C ARG A 20 -9.17 -7.46 5.68
N ARG A 21 -8.40 -8.35 5.06
CA ARG A 21 -7.26 -9.02 5.69
C ARG A 21 -6.04 -8.86 4.80
N PHE A 22 -5.00 -8.20 5.30
CA PHE A 22 -3.74 -8.05 4.59
C PHE A 22 -2.71 -9.05 5.14
N ASP A 23 -2.61 -10.19 4.47
CA ASP A 23 -1.74 -11.31 4.85
C ASP A 23 -1.00 -11.90 3.63
N CYS A 24 -0.26 -12.99 3.85
CA CYS A 24 0.57 -13.64 2.82
C CYS A 24 -0.24 -14.07 1.58
N ASN A 25 -1.53 -14.36 1.72
CA ASN A 25 -2.37 -14.77 0.60
C ASN A 25 -2.63 -13.64 -0.41
N LEU A 26 -2.59 -12.37 0.02
CA LEU A 26 -2.76 -11.22 -0.86
C LEU A 26 -1.45 -10.73 -1.49
N VAL A 27 -0.32 -11.39 -1.21
CA VAL A 27 0.98 -11.01 -1.75
C VAL A 27 0.98 -11.00 -3.28
N GLN A 28 0.31 -11.99 -3.89
CA GLN A 28 0.26 -12.12 -5.33
C GLN A 28 -0.65 -11.06 -5.94
N ASP A 29 -1.89 -10.95 -5.46
CA ASP A 29 -2.83 -9.90 -5.92
C ASP A 29 -2.23 -8.50 -5.74
N PHE A 30 -1.55 -8.21 -4.62
CA PHE A 30 -0.93 -6.90 -4.37
C PHE A 30 0.24 -6.59 -5.31
N LYS A 31 0.96 -7.61 -5.79
CA LYS A 31 2.02 -7.39 -6.80
C LYS A 31 1.45 -7.04 -8.17
N GLU A 32 0.25 -7.53 -8.47
CA GLU A 32 -0.40 -7.28 -9.75
C GLU A 32 -1.05 -5.88 -9.80
N THR A 33 -1.25 -5.21 -8.66
CA THR A 33 -1.86 -3.87 -8.61
C THR A 33 -0.93 -2.75 -9.03
N TYR A 34 0.39 -2.90 -8.84
CA TYR A 34 1.36 -1.86 -9.16
C TYR A 34 2.27 -2.29 -10.29
N THR A 35 2.49 -1.38 -11.25
CA THR A 35 3.39 -1.62 -12.38
C THR A 35 4.59 -0.68 -12.28
N PRO A 36 5.82 -1.18 -12.04
CA PRO A 36 7.01 -0.33 -11.80
C PRO A 36 7.51 0.45 -13.03
N GLU A 37 6.89 0.24 -14.19
CA GLU A 37 7.27 0.80 -15.49
C GLU A 37 6.60 2.15 -15.80
N LYS A 38 5.70 2.64 -14.93
CA LYS A 38 5.13 4.00 -15.01
C LYS A 38 5.80 4.93 -13.98
N PRO A 39 6.90 5.63 -14.33
CA PRO A 39 7.52 6.61 -13.45
C PRO A 39 6.62 7.84 -13.26
N GLY A 40 6.57 8.39 -12.05
CA GLY A 40 5.83 9.62 -11.73
C GLY A 40 4.40 9.41 -11.23
N LEU A 41 3.97 8.17 -11.05
CA LEU A 41 2.64 7.84 -10.51
C LEU A 41 2.70 7.78 -8.98
N ASN A 42 1.78 8.45 -8.30
CA ASN A 42 1.62 8.37 -6.85
C ASN A 42 0.79 7.14 -6.49
N TYR A 43 1.19 6.44 -5.44
CA TYR A 43 0.48 5.24 -4.98
C TYR A 43 -0.23 5.53 -3.67
N ILE A 44 -1.55 5.35 -3.66
CA ILE A 44 -2.41 5.53 -2.51
C ILE A 44 -2.91 4.15 -2.10
N ILE A 45 -2.56 3.71 -0.89
CA ILE A 45 -2.99 2.44 -0.31
C ILE A 45 -4.13 2.75 0.66
N ASP A 46 -5.36 2.46 0.25
CA ASP A 46 -6.54 2.65 1.08
C ASP A 46 -6.77 1.42 1.96
N MET A 47 -6.65 1.62 3.28
CA MET A 47 -6.85 0.56 4.28
C MET A 47 -8.20 0.66 5.01
N SER A 48 -9.20 1.36 4.45
CA SER A 48 -10.50 1.59 5.09
C SER A 48 -11.21 0.29 5.48
N THR A 49 -11.10 -0.74 4.64
CA THR A 49 -11.71 -2.05 4.91
C THR A 49 -10.79 -3.00 5.68
N THR A 50 -9.49 -2.72 5.76
CA THR A 50 -8.49 -3.58 6.38
C THR A 50 -8.64 -3.62 7.89
N GLU A 51 -8.85 -4.82 8.43
CA GLU A 51 -9.01 -5.06 9.87
C GLU A 51 -7.78 -5.73 10.49
N HIS A 52 -7.10 -6.55 9.70
CA HIS A 52 -5.96 -7.36 10.13
C HIS A 52 -4.79 -7.18 9.18
N MET A 53 -3.59 -7.03 9.75
CA MET A 53 -2.33 -6.94 9.02
C MET A 53 -1.27 -7.80 9.71
N ASP A 54 -0.60 -8.65 8.94
CA ASP A 54 0.46 -9.53 9.42
C ASP A 54 1.87 -9.03 9.04
N VAL A 55 2.90 -9.66 9.61
CA VAL A 55 4.31 -9.33 9.29
C VAL A 55 4.61 -9.51 7.80
N ALA A 56 3.96 -10.47 7.13
CA ALA A 56 4.08 -10.66 5.69
C ALA A 56 3.63 -9.44 4.88
N ALA A 57 2.56 -8.76 5.33
CA ALA A 57 2.04 -7.55 4.69
C ALA A 57 3.00 -6.36 4.84
N LEU A 58 3.63 -6.19 6.01
CA LEU A 58 4.69 -5.19 6.19
C LEU A 58 5.84 -5.41 5.22
N GLY A 59 6.26 -6.66 5.02
CA GLY A 59 7.25 -7.02 4.02
C GLY A 59 6.83 -6.61 2.59
N MET A 60 5.54 -6.71 2.26
CA MET A 60 5.03 -6.33 0.94
C MET A 60 5.06 -4.82 0.71
N LEU A 61 4.68 -4.04 1.71
CA LEU A 61 4.83 -2.59 1.65
C LEU A 61 6.29 -2.19 1.36
N LEU A 62 7.27 -2.85 2.01
CA LEU A 62 8.68 -2.63 1.71
C LEU A 62 9.08 -3.04 0.29
N ASN A 63 8.49 -4.11 -0.24
CA ASN A 63 8.75 -4.58 -1.60
C ASN A 63 8.25 -3.60 -2.65
N ILE A 64 7.04 -3.05 -2.52
CA ILE A 64 6.54 -2.04 -3.45
C ILE A 64 7.41 -0.79 -3.39
N ARG A 65 7.82 -0.33 -2.20
CA ARG A 65 8.77 0.79 -2.06
C ARG A 65 10.12 0.52 -2.73
N LYS A 66 10.58 -0.73 -2.72
CA LYS A 66 11.82 -1.13 -3.41
C LYS A 66 11.62 -1.20 -4.92
N ALA A 67 10.45 -1.66 -5.39
CA ALA A 67 10.13 -1.80 -6.80
C ALA A 67 9.90 -0.46 -7.50
N LEU A 68 9.18 0.46 -6.85
CA LEU A 68 8.87 1.80 -7.36
C LEU A 68 10.02 2.80 -7.21
N GLY A 69 11.07 2.43 -6.48
CA GLY A 69 12.18 3.33 -6.17
C GLY A 69 11.86 4.32 -5.04
N GLY A 70 12.92 4.92 -4.49
CA GLY A 70 12.83 5.78 -3.31
C GLY A 70 12.16 7.14 -3.53
N ASP A 71 12.02 7.57 -4.79
CA ASP A 71 11.49 8.87 -5.19
C ASP A 71 9.95 8.87 -5.27
N THR A 72 9.34 7.69 -5.47
CA THR A 72 7.90 7.55 -5.64
C THR A 72 7.17 7.76 -4.31
N ALA A 73 6.22 8.69 -4.30
CA ALA A 73 5.36 8.94 -3.16
C ALA A 73 4.38 7.77 -2.97
N ILE A 74 4.38 7.20 -1.76
CA ILE A 74 3.45 6.14 -1.37
C ILE A 74 2.74 6.59 -0.09
N SER A 75 1.44 6.78 -0.20
CA SER A 75 0.56 7.21 0.89
C SER A 75 -0.30 6.04 1.35
N ILE A 76 -0.43 5.87 2.66
CA ILE A 76 -1.32 4.89 3.28
C ILE A 76 -2.39 5.69 4.01
N ILE A 77 -3.64 5.55 3.57
CA ILE A 77 -4.77 6.32 4.06
C ILE A 77 -5.83 5.41 4.68
N ASN A 78 -6.73 6.01 5.48
CA ASN A 78 -7.85 5.32 6.10
C ASN A 78 -7.42 4.12 6.98
N CYS A 79 -6.22 4.20 7.57
CA CYS A 79 -5.70 3.17 8.45
C CYS A 79 -6.45 3.17 9.79
N ARG A 80 -6.91 2.01 10.25
CA ARG A 80 -7.42 1.88 11.62
C ARG A 80 -6.30 2.13 12.65
N PRO A 81 -6.62 2.63 13.87
CA PRO A 81 -5.61 2.98 14.89
C PRO A 81 -4.69 1.82 15.29
N ASN A 82 -5.19 0.58 15.28
CA ASN A 82 -4.39 -0.63 15.54
C ASN A 82 -3.34 -0.86 14.44
N ILE A 83 -3.74 -0.74 13.17
CA ILE A 83 -2.83 -0.87 12.02
C ILE A 83 -1.82 0.27 12.00
N LYS A 84 -2.28 1.51 12.23
CA LYS A 84 -1.42 2.70 12.32
C LYS A 84 -0.33 2.52 13.38
N LYS A 85 -0.66 2.00 14.57
CA LYS A 85 0.34 1.67 15.60
C LYS A 85 1.40 0.69 15.11
N ILE A 86 1.01 -0.38 14.42
CA ILE A 86 1.96 -1.39 13.89
C ILE A 86 2.91 -0.76 12.86
N LEU A 87 2.38 0.07 11.96
CA LEU A 87 3.17 0.78 10.95
C LEU A 87 4.20 1.73 11.61
N LEU A 88 3.75 2.53 12.58
CA LEU A 88 4.61 3.46 13.32
C LEU A 88 5.68 2.74 14.16
N MET A 89 5.33 1.65 14.85
CA MET A 89 6.31 0.84 15.59
C MET A 89 7.38 0.25 14.66
N SER A 90 6.99 -0.07 13.43
CA SER A 90 7.89 -0.59 12.39
C SER A 90 8.63 0.51 11.62
N LYS A 91 8.46 1.79 12.00
CA LYS A 91 9.07 2.99 11.39
C LYS A 91 8.72 3.18 9.91
N PHE A 92 7.50 2.81 9.52
CA PHE A 92 7.01 3.03 8.16
C PHE A 92 6.78 4.51 7.85
N ASP A 93 6.57 5.37 8.85
CA ASP A 93 6.45 6.83 8.71
C ASP A 93 7.65 7.49 8.01
N ARG A 94 8.83 6.86 8.03
CA ARG A 94 10.02 7.38 7.36
C ARG A 94 10.06 7.11 5.86
N LYS A 95 9.28 6.12 5.40
CA LYS A 95 9.27 5.66 4.01
C LYS A 95 7.90 5.85 3.36
N PHE A 96 6.85 5.96 4.13
CA PHE A 96 5.47 6.06 3.66
C PHE A 96 4.82 7.24 4.35
N ILE A 97 3.96 7.93 3.62
CA ILE A 97 3.09 8.95 4.19
C ILE A 97 1.92 8.21 4.83
N ILE A 98 1.70 8.36 6.13
CA ILE A 98 0.63 7.66 6.86
C ILE A 98 -0.37 8.71 7.35
N GLU A 99 -1.57 8.71 6.77
CA GLU A 99 -2.68 9.61 7.14
C GLU A 99 -3.71 8.89 8.03
#